data_AF-A0A0M0GBY9-F1
#
_entry.id   AF-A0A0M0GBY9-F1
#
_cell.length_a   1.000
_cell.length_b   1.000
_cell.length_c   1.000
_cell.angle_alpha   90.00
_cell.angle_beta   90.00
_cell.angle_gamma   90.00
#
_symmetry.space_group_name_H-M   'P 1'
#
loop_
_entity.id
_entity.type
_entity.pdbx_description
1 polymer ?
#
loop_
_entity_poly.entity_id
_entity_poly.type
_entity_poly.pdbx_seq_one_letter_code
_entity_poly.pdbx_strand_id
1 'polypeptide(L)' 'MSRKVKSVSFNLNDPWELEIYEYTLKYPNFSSFVKRLIQSSVGGVAPQKTSANTPSNHNSIIQPEVNKDYMRQLI' A
#
# COMPACT_ATOMS: atom_id res chain seq x y z
N MET A 1 -14.38 -19.27 11.33
CA MET A 1 -14.93 -18.07 12.00
C MET A 1 -14.40 -16.82 11.31
N SER A 2 -15.27 -15.95 10.78
CA SER A 2 -14.83 -14.68 10.18
C SER A 2 -14.50 -13.69 11.29
N ARG A 3 -13.29 -13.12 11.28
CA ARG A 3 -12.87 -12.13 12.29
C ARG A 3 -13.57 -10.80 11.97
N LYS A 4 -14.38 -10.29 12.89
CA LYS A 4 -15.07 -9.01 12.72
C LYS A 4 -14.03 -7.89 12.79
N VAL A 5 -13.95 -7.08 11.73
CA VAL A 5 -13.08 -5.89 11.70
C VAL A 5 -13.72 -4.80 12.56
N LYS A 6 -12.95 -4.23 13.48
CA LYS A 6 -13.36 -3.06 14.25
C LYS A 6 -12.89 -1.80 13.51
N SER A 7 -13.82 -0.90 13.20
CA SER A 7 -13.48 0.45 12.73
C SER A 7 -12.94 1.27 13.90
N VAL A 8 -11.97 2.13 13.61
CA VAL A 8 -11.41 3.10 14.56
C VAL A 8 -11.65 4.49 13.99
N SER A 9 -12.07 5.42 14.85
CA SER A 9 -12.36 6.81 14.50
C SER A 9 -11.18 7.71 14.84
N PHE A 10 -11.02 8.80 14.09
CA PHE A 10 -10.06 9.85 14.42
C PHE A 10 -10.54 10.69 15.61
N ASN A 11 -9.61 11.11 16.45
CA ASN A 11 -9.81 12.09 17.51
C ASN A 11 -9.59 13.51 16.95
N LEU A 12 -10.68 14.23 16.69
CA LEU A 12 -10.61 15.58 16.11
C LEU A 12 -10.07 16.66 17.07
N ASN A 13 -9.90 16.34 18.35
CA ASN A 13 -9.29 17.26 19.31
C ASN A 13 -7.75 17.25 19.22
N ASP A 14 -7.16 16.21 18.63
CA ASP A 14 -5.73 16.16 18.36
C ASP A 14 -5.45 16.82 17.00
N PRO A 15 -4.64 17.89 16.94
CA PRO A 15 -4.29 18.55 15.69
C PRO A 15 -3.72 17.60 14.63
N TRP A 16 -2.98 16.57 15.04
CA TRP A 16 -2.35 15.63 14.12
C TRP A 16 -3.36 14.66 13.50
N GLU A 17 -4.27 14.13 14.31
CA GLU A 17 -5.33 13.25 13.80
C GLU A 17 -6.32 14.00 12.93
N LEU A 18 -6.57 15.29 13.22
CA LEU A 18 -7.37 16.16 12.36
C LEU A 18 -6.71 16.36 10.99
N GLU A 19 -5.41 16.67 10.94
CA GLU A 19 -4.68 16.84 9.68
C GLU A 19 -4.69 15.56 8.83
N ILE A 20 -4.51 14.39 9.48
CA ILE A 20 -4.60 13.10 8.79
C ILE A 20 -6.01 12.87 8.26
N TYR A 21 -7.04 13.17 9.06
CA TYR A 21 -8.42 13.04 8.61
C TYR A 21 -8.66 13.86 7.34
N GLU A 22 -8.27 15.13 7.32
CA GLU A 22 -8.38 15.99 6.14
C GLU A 22 -7.59 15.43 4.94
N TYR A 23 -6.39 14.91 5.18
CA TYR A 23 -5.59 14.25 4.14
C TYR A 23 -6.32 13.02 3.57
N THR A 24 -6.97 12.22 4.41
CA THR A 24 -7.71 11.03 3.94
C THR A 24 -8.88 11.39 3.01
N LEU A 25 -9.51 12.55 3.20
CA LEU A 25 -10.58 13.04 2.34
C LEU A 25 -10.09 13.37 0.93
N LYS A 26 -8.85 13.86 0.81
CA LYS A 26 -8.22 14.18 -0.47
C LYS A 26 -7.75 12.93 -1.23
N TYR A 27 -7.42 11.85 -0.52
CA TYR A 27 -6.84 10.63 -1.10
C TYR A 27 -7.67 9.38 -0.76
N PRO A 28 -8.59 8.95 -1.64
CA PRO A 28 -9.51 7.84 -1.35
C PRO A 28 -8.81 6.49 -1.09
N ASN A 29 -7.59 6.31 -1.59
CA ASN A 29 -6.80 5.10 -1.44
C ASN A 29 -5.85 5.10 -0.22
N PHE A 30 -5.93 6.11 0.64
CA PHE A 30 -5.03 6.27 1.78
C PHE A 30 -5.07 5.07 2.75
N SER A 31 -6.25 4.54 3.04
CA SER A 31 -6.43 3.37 3.91
C SER A 31 -5.69 2.13 3.41
N SER A 32 -5.69 1.89 2.09
CA SER A 32 -4.96 0.80 1.44
C SER A 32 -3.45 0.97 1.57
N PHE A 33 -2.95 2.21 1.47
CA PHE A 33 -1.53 2.52 1.67
C PHE A 33 -1.10 2.28 3.11
N VAL A 34 -1.83 2.82 4.08
CA VAL A 34 -1.55 2.63 5.52
C VAL A 34 -1.57 1.15 5.89
N LYS A 35 -2.53 0.38 5.37
CA LYS A 35 -2.58 -1.07 5.55
C LYS A 35 -1.29 -1.76 5.08
N ARG A 36 -0.75 -1.35 3.92
CA ARG A 36 0.50 -1.90 3.39
C ARG A 36 1.69 -1.56 4.28
N LEU A 37 1.78 -0.32 4.76
CA LEU A 37 2.82 0.10 5.70
C LEU A 37 2.78 -0.70 7.00
N ILE A 38 1.60 -0.89 7.57
CA ILE A 38 1.43 -1.69 8.79
C ILE A 38 1.87 -3.13 8.52
N GLN A 39 1.41 -3.73 7.43
CA GLN A 39 1.80 -5.10 7.07
C GLN A 39 3.30 -5.26 6.86
N SER A 40 3.95 -4.30 6.19
CA SER A 40 5.41 -4.31 6.02
C SER A 40 6.14 -4.14 7.35
N SER A 41 5.65 -3.25 8.22
CA SER A 41 6.29 -2.99 9.53
C SER A 41 6.23 -4.20 10.46
N VAL A 42 5.18 -5.01 10.35
CA VAL A 42 4.96 -6.20 11.20
C VAL A 42 5.75 -7.42 10.65
N GLY A 43 6.52 -7.28 9.57
CA GLY A 43 7.35 -8.34 9.00
C GLY A 43 6.58 -9.38 8.17
N GLY A 44 5.31 -9.12 7.85
CA GLY A 44 4.48 -10.02 7.06
C GLY A 44 4.59 -9.72 5.58
N VAL A 45 5.30 -10.56 4.82
CA VAL A 45 5.11 -10.67 3.36
C VAL A 45 3.66 -11.07 3.10
N ALA A 46 2.80 -10.10 2.76
CA ALA A 46 1.41 -10.39 2.43
C ALA A 46 1.35 -11.12 1.07
N PRO A 47 0.64 -12.25 0.94
CA PRO A 47 0.30 -12.77 -0.37
C PRO A 47 -0.63 -11.76 -1.05
N GLN A 48 -0.23 -11.26 -2.22
CA GLN A 48 -1.04 -10.41 -3.09
C GLN A 48 -2.32 -11.17 -3.47
N LYS A 49 -3.42 -10.94 -2.76
CA LYS A 49 -4.75 -11.31 -3.25
C LYS A 49 -5.27 -10.13 -4.05
N THR A 50 -5.18 -10.24 -5.37
CA THR A 50 -5.83 -9.37 -6.35
C THR A 50 -7.33 -9.40 -6.08
N SER A 51 -7.85 -8.41 -5.35
CA SER A 51 -9.30 -8.17 -5.31
C SER A 51 -9.72 -7.67 -6.67
N ALA A 52 -10.36 -8.54 -7.45
CA ALA A 52 -11.12 -8.16 -8.62
C ALA A 52 -12.13 -7.05 -8.25
N ASN A 53 -12.23 -6.04 -9.10
CA ASN A 53 -13.13 -4.87 -9.04
C ASN A 53 -12.51 -3.57 -8.48
N THR A 54 -11.49 -3.06 -9.17
CA THR A 54 -11.24 -1.62 -9.30
C THR A 54 -10.70 -1.39 -10.71
N PRO A 55 -11.19 -0.42 -11.51
CA PRO A 55 -10.57 -0.10 -12.79
C PRO A 55 -9.20 0.54 -12.53
N SER A 56 -8.18 -0.30 -12.45
CA SER A 56 -6.79 0.10 -12.27
C SER A 56 -6.24 0.62 -13.59
N ASN A 57 -6.12 1.94 -13.71
CA ASN A 57 -5.25 2.59 -14.68
C ASN A 57 -3.80 2.28 -14.27
N HIS A 58 -3.23 1.22 -14.85
CA HIS A 58 -1.96 0.65 -14.47
C HIS A 58 -0.84 1.35 -15.25
N ASN A 59 -0.31 2.46 -14.73
CA ASN A 59 1.02 2.91 -15.16
C ASN A 59 2.03 1.89 -14.63
N SER A 60 2.52 1.05 -15.54
CA SER A 60 3.52 0.02 -15.30
C SER A 60 4.80 0.63 -14.73
N ILE A 61 5.15 0.23 -13.51
CA ILE A 61 6.51 0.35 -12.98
C ILE A 61 7.36 -0.62 -13.80
N ILE A 62 8.13 -0.10 -14.74
CA ILE A 62 9.15 -0.84 -15.49
C ILE A 62 10.25 -1.19 -14.48
N GLN A 63 10.34 -2.47 -14.09
CA GLN A 63 11.59 -2.97 -13.50
C GLN A 63 12.61 -3.07 -14.64
N PRO A 64 13.82 -2.49 -14.52
CA PRO A 64 14.86 -2.72 -15.51
C PRO A 64 15.27 -4.20 -15.46
N GLU A 65 14.95 -4.93 -16.52
CA GLU A 65 15.39 -6.31 -16.71
C GLU A 65 16.90 -6.28 -16.93
N VAL A 66 17.66 -6.78 -15.95
CA VAL A 66 19.12 -6.82 -16.05
C VAL A 66 19.48 -7.92 -17.04
N ASN A 67 19.85 -7.51 -18.25
CA ASN A 67 20.28 -8.44 -19.29
C ASN A 67 21.58 -9.15 -18.84
N LYS A 68 21.42 -10.44 -18.54
CA LYS A 68 22.44 -11.31 -17.95
C LYS A 68 23.62 -11.56 -18.90
N ASP A 69 23.42 -11.37 -20.21
CA ASP A 69 24.48 -11.55 -21.20
C ASP A 69 25.54 -10.45 -21.09
N TYR A 70 25.15 -9.21 -20.75
CA TYR A 70 26.11 -8.13 -20.51
C TYR A 70 26.97 -8.37 -19.27
N MET A 71 26.42 -9.00 -18.23
CA MET A 71 27.16 -9.31 -17.01
C MET A 71 28.22 -10.39 -17.23
N ARG A 72 27.99 -11.31 -18.18
CA ARG A 72 28.97 -12.35 -18.53
C ARG A 72 30.16 -11.83 -19.33
N GLN A 73 30.06 -10.66 -19.95
CA GLN A 73 31.14 -10.04 -20.73
C GLN A 73 32.10 -9.20 -19.87
N LEU A 74 31.77 -8.95 -18.60
CA LEU A 74 32.52 -8.09 -17.69
C LEU A 74 33.49 -8.86 -16.76
N ILE A 75 33.63 -10.18 -16.95
CA ILE A 75 34.50 -11.07 -16.17
C ILE A 75 35.57 -11.69 -17.07
#